data_AF-A0A843GT50-F1
#
_entry.id   AF-A0A843GT50-F1
#
_cell.length_a   1.000
_cell.length_b   1.000
_cell.length_c   1.000
_cell.angle_alpha   90.00
_cell.angle_beta   90.00
_cell.angle_gamma   90.00
#
_symmetry.space_group_name_H-M   'P 1'
#
loop_
_entity.id
_entity.type
_entity.pdbx_description
1 polymer ?
#
loop_
_entity_poly.entity_id
_entity_poly.type
_entity_poly.pdbx_seq_one_letter_code
_entity_poly.pdbx_strand_id
1 'polypeptide(L)'
;DGGRKGGASGIWGARKKNNAGNEFILITDIKQLKKGDIVITNNGTWGHVCFMDQDYSASKYMKVLGQNQGGTSGKLPGAKVKVIDWAFKSYFLGAFRYRKWNDNNPSSFFPAKGYWGYGDTSSQIGKISAFMYKTFPSYTKKAALGNYFGKNLKASITEFQKRTGLEADGNVGPITLKELEKYGFKY
;
A
#
# COMPACT_ATOMS: atom_id res chain seq x y z
N ASP A 1 1.63 -24.58 19.62
CA ASP A 1 0.62 -24.36 18.56
C ASP A 1 -0.42 -25.48 18.55
N GLY A 2 -1.68 -25.17 18.89
CA GLY A 2 -2.75 -26.16 19.15
C GLY A 2 -4.09 -25.86 18.46
N GLY A 3 -4.12 -25.02 17.43
CA GLY A 3 -5.35 -24.64 16.71
C GLY A 3 -5.85 -25.69 15.71
N ARG A 4 -7.13 -25.59 15.34
CA ARG A 4 -7.78 -26.42 14.31
C ARG A 4 -6.96 -26.42 13.00
N LYS A 5 -6.53 -27.60 12.57
CA LYS A 5 -5.70 -27.81 11.36
C LYS A 5 -6.61 -27.97 10.14
N GLY A 6 -6.22 -27.41 8.99
CA GLY A 6 -6.90 -27.62 7.69
C GLY A 6 -7.93 -26.55 7.26
N GLY A 7 -8.33 -25.63 8.14
CA GLY A 7 -9.21 -24.50 7.81
C GLY A 7 -8.50 -23.14 7.80
N ALA A 8 -9.20 -22.08 7.37
CA ALA A 8 -8.69 -20.71 7.36
C ALA A 8 -8.19 -20.26 8.74
N SER A 9 -8.92 -20.60 9.81
CA SER A 9 -8.52 -20.34 11.20
C SER A 9 -7.16 -20.96 11.56
N GLY A 10 -6.77 -22.07 10.94
CA GLY A 10 -5.48 -22.73 11.11
C GLY A 10 -4.31 -21.95 10.51
N ILE A 11 -4.55 -21.15 9.46
CA ILE A 11 -3.56 -20.24 8.87
C ILE A 11 -3.02 -19.30 9.96
N TRP A 12 -3.89 -18.85 10.85
CA TRP A 12 -3.52 -18.02 11.99
C TRP A 12 -3.13 -18.85 13.22
N GLY A 13 -4.05 -19.65 13.75
CA GLY A 13 -3.91 -20.29 15.06
C GLY A 13 -2.85 -21.39 15.13
N ALA A 14 -2.51 -22.02 14.01
CA ALA A 14 -1.54 -23.11 13.99
C ALA A 14 -0.21 -22.75 13.30
N ARG A 15 -0.22 -21.81 12.36
CA ARG A 15 0.93 -21.57 11.46
C ARG A 15 1.27 -20.10 11.19
N LYS A 16 0.72 -19.11 11.93
CA LYS A 16 0.92 -17.68 11.59
C LYS A 16 2.37 -17.25 11.41
N LYS A 17 3.30 -17.73 12.25
CA LYS A 17 4.73 -17.35 12.14
C LYS A 17 5.34 -17.89 10.85
N ASN A 18 5.10 -19.18 10.54
CA ASN A 18 5.57 -19.82 9.32
C ASN A 18 4.95 -19.19 8.07
N ASN A 19 3.64 -18.92 8.12
CA ASN A 19 2.91 -18.30 7.01
C ASN A 19 3.29 -16.83 6.79
N ALA A 20 3.68 -16.12 7.85
CA ALA A 20 4.16 -14.74 7.71
C ALA A 20 5.55 -14.68 7.05
N GLY A 21 6.43 -15.61 7.45
CA GLY A 21 7.83 -15.60 7.02
C GLY A 21 8.48 -14.22 7.22
N ASN A 22 9.31 -13.83 6.26
CA ASN A 22 9.93 -12.50 6.23
C ASN A 22 9.12 -11.48 5.44
N GLU A 23 8.05 -11.90 4.76
CA GLU A 23 7.34 -11.07 3.79
C GLU A 23 6.12 -10.37 4.36
N PHE A 24 5.57 -10.89 5.46
CA PHE A 24 4.36 -10.33 6.07
C PHE A 24 4.61 -9.85 7.50
N ILE A 25 3.84 -8.85 7.89
CA ILE A 25 3.71 -8.37 9.26
C ILE A 25 2.42 -8.97 9.82
N LEU A 26 2.48 -9.47 11.04
CA LEU A 26 1.30 -9.97 11.75
C LEU A 26 0.55 -8.80 12.40
N ILE A 27 -0.70 -8.60 12.01
CA ILE A 27 -1.60 -7.63 12.61
C ILE A 27 -2.52 -8.35 13.59
N THR A 28 -2.38 -8.05 14.87
CA THR A 28 -3.16 -8.68 15.95
C THR A 28 -4.24 -7.78 16.52
N ASP A 29 -4.09 -6.46 16.35
CA ASP A 29 -5.12 -5.49 16.72
C ASP A 29 -5.96 -5.14 15.48
N ILE A 30 -7.25 -5.40 15.56
CA ILE A 30 -8.20 -5.11 14.49
C ILE A 30 -8.22 -3.63 14.10
N LYS A 31 -7.91 -2.72 15.04
CA LYS A 31 -7.86 -1.27 14.79
C LYS A 31 -6.70 -0.87 13.88
N GLN A 32 -5.70 -1.75 13.74
CA GLN A 32 -4.54 -1.51 12.88
C GLN A 32 -4.76 -1.98 11.44
N LEU A 33 -5.90 -2.59 11.13
CA LEU A 33 -6.16 -3.09 9.79
C LEU A 33 -6.17 -1.96 8.76
N LYS A 34 -5.58 -2.25 7.61
CA LYS A 34 -5.52 -1.38 6.44
C LYS A 34 -6.07 -2.08 5.22
N LYS A 35 -6.48 -1.29 4.22
CA LYS A 35 -6.79 -1.81 2.89
C LYS A 35 -5.62 -2.69 2.40
N GLY A 36 -5.94 -3.85 1.86
CA GLY A 36 -4.98 -4.85 1.36
C GLY A 36 -4.56 -5.92 2.36
N ASP A 37 -4.88 -5.75 3.66
CA ASP A 37 -4.59 -6.78 4.65
C ASP A 37 -5.36 -8.07 4.37
N ILE A 38 -4.67 -9.21 4.52
CA ILE A 38 -5.26 -10.55 4.41
C ILE A 38 -5.77 -10.93 5.80
N VAL A 39 -7.08 -10.81 6.00
CA VAL A 39 -7.72 -11.06 7.30
C VAL A 39 -8.11 -12.52 7.43
N ILE A 40 -7.78 -13.09 8.58
CA ILE A 40 -8.19 -14.42 9.00
C ILE A 40 -9.23 -14.29 10.11
N THR A 41 -10.32 -15.02 9.96
CA THR A 41 -11.42 -15.07 10.94
C THR A 41 -11.63 -16.48 11.47
N ASN A 42 -12.32 -16.61 12.60
CA ASN A 42 -12.76 -17.90 13.17
C ASN A 42 -14.28 -18.09 13.09
N ASN A 43 -14.97 -17.41 12.18
CA ASN A 43 -16.41 -17.56 12.04
C ASN A 43 -16.75 -18.94 11.45
N GLY A 44 -17.69 -19.66 12.05
CA GLY A 44 -18.09 -21.01 11.64
C GLY A 44 -17.05 -22.08 11.97
N THR A 45 -17.18 -23.25 11.34
CA THR A 45 -16.34 -24.43 11.63
C THR A 45 -14.87 -24.22 11.26
N TRP A 46 -14.61 -23.50 10.15
CA TRP A 46 -13.29 -23.42 9.52
C TRP A 46 -12.66 -22.03 9.55
N GLY A 47 -13.45 -20.97 9.76
CA GLY A 47 -13.01 -19.59 9.57
C GLY A 47 -13.06 -19.16 8.10
N HIS A 48 -12.69 -17.90 7.85
CA HIS A 48 -12.63 -17.34 6.50
C HIS A 48 -11.36 -16.52 6.27
N VAL A 49 -10.97 -16.40 5.01
CA VAL A 49 -9.91 -15.51 4.51
C VAL A 49 -10.54 -14.44 3.65
N CYS A 50 -10.21 -13.18 3.92
CA CYS A 50 -10.73 -12.02 3.18
C CYS A 50 -9.61 -11.02 2.92
N PHE A 51 -9.76 -10.18 1.90
CA PHE A 51 -8.88 -9.04 1.69
C PHE A 51 -9.60 -7.75 2.11
N MET A 52 -9.00 -6.95 2.97
CA MET A 52 -9.55 -5.65 3.35
C MET A 52 -9.63 -4.72 2.13
N ASP A 53 -10.80 -4.13 1.90
CA ASP A 53 -10.97 -3.13 0.84
C ASP A 53 -10.90 -1.68 1.36
N GLN A 54 -10.79 -1.52 2.67
CA GLN A 54 -10.67 -0.23 3.34
C GLN A 54 -9.81 -0.35 4.60
N ASP A 55 -9.38 0.80 5.12
CA ASP A 55 -8.79 0.88 6.45
C ASP A 55 -9.85 0.59 7.53
N TYR A 56 -9.38 0.24 8.73
CA TYR A 56 -10.26 0.00 9.86
C TYR A 56 -11.24 1.17 10.06
N SER A 57 -12.50 0.81 10.30
CA SER A 57 -13.55 1.74 10.67
C SER A 57 -14.24 1.26 11.95
N ALA A 58 -14.75 2.20 12.74
CA ALA A 58 -15.55 1.90 13.92
C ALA A 58 -16.88 1.19 13.59
N SER A 59 -17.25 1.10 12.31
CA SER A 59 -18.40 0.33 11.83
C SER A 59 -18.45 -1.11 12.38
N LYS A 60 -19.67 -1.64 12.51
CA LYS A 60 -19.92 -3.06 12.82
C LYS A 60 -19.63 -3.99 11.63
N TYR A 61 -19.55 -3.45 10.43
CA TYR A 61 -19.21 -4.17 9.20
C TYR A 61 -17.84 -3.76 8.69
N MET A 62 -17.16 -4.69 8.02
CA MET A 62 -15.90 -4.44 7.34
C MET A 62 -16.09 -4.66 5.85
N LYS A 63 -15.61 -3.72 5.02
CA LYS A 63 -15.57 -3.90 3.57
C LYS A 63 -14.42 -4.80 3.20
N VAL A 64 -14.76 -5.94 2.60
CA VAL A 64 -13.78 -6.91 2.16
C VAL A 64 -14.07 -7.38 0.74
N LEU A 65 -13.01 -7.62 -0.01
CA LEU A 65 -13.07 -8.41 -1.22
C LEU A 65 -13.10 -9.88 -0.84
N GLY A 66 -14.12 -10.59 -1.33
CA GLY A 66 -14.28 -12.00 -1.10
C GLY A 66 -15.34 -12.62 -2.01
N GLN A 67 -15.36 -13.94 -2.03
CA GLN A 67 -16.45 -14.70 -2.63
C GLN A 67 -17.41 -15.12 -1.53
N ASN A 68 -18.70 -14.80 -1.69
CA ASN A 68 -19.73 -15.36 -0.83
C ASN A 68 -19.93 -16.84 -1.21
N GLN A 69 -19.64 -17.76 -0.28
CA GLN A 69 -19.86 -19.20 -0.47
C GLN A 69 -21.36 -19.47 -0.28
N GLY A 70 -22.12 -19.55 -1.38
CA GLY A 70 -23.56 -19.82 -1.34
C GLY A 70 -23.89 -21.05 -0.46
N GLY A 71 -24.87 -20.91 0.42
CA GLY A 71 -25.12 -21.84 1.55
C GLY A 71 -25.73 -23.21 1.22
N THR A 72 -25.71 -23.67 -0.04
CA THR A 72 -26.28 -24.97 -0.41
C THR A 72 -25.24 -25.84 -1.10
N SER A 73 -24.85 -26.94 -0.43
CA SER A 73 -23.97 -27.96 -0.99
C SER A 73 -24.55 -28.51 -2.30
N GLY A 74 -23.75 -28.56 -3.37
CA GLY A 74 -24.17 -29.07 -4.68
C GLY A 74 -24.87 -28.05 -5.60
N LYS A 75 -25.20 -26.84 -5.13
CA LYS A 75 -25.59 -25.72 -6.00
C LYS A 75 -24.48 -24.66 -5.95
N LEU A 76 -23.52 -24.75 -6.85
CA LEU A 76 -22.47 -23.74 -7.03
C LEU A 76 -22.82 -22.80 -8.19
N PRO A 77 -23.72 -21.81 -8.06
CA PRO A 77 -23.53 -20.61 -8.84
C PRO A 77 -22.44 -19.84 -8.08
N GLY A 78 -21.16 -20.15 -8.35
CA GLY A 78 -20.04 -19.46 -7.71
C GLY A 78 -20.30 -17.95 -7.77
N ALA A 79 -20.57 -17.34 -6.61
CA ALA A 79 -20.87 -15.91 -6.60
C ALA A 79 -19.64 -15.17 -7.12
N LYS A 80 -19.85 -14.16 -7.97
CA LYS A 80 -18.74 -13.32 -8.44
C LYS A 80 -18.01 -12.75 -7.22
N VAL A 81 -16.69 -12.69 -7.29
CA VAL A 81 -15.88 -11.93 -6.33
C VAL A 81 -16.40 -10.50 -6.32
N LYS A 82 -16.72 -9.97 -5.13
CA LYS A 82 -17.20 -8.60 -4.97
C LYS A 82 -16.75 -8.03 -3.63
N VAL A 83 -16.79 -6.70 -3.52
CA VAL A 83 -16.70 -6.03 -2.21
C VAL A 83 -18.00 -6.30 -1.46
N ILE A 84 -17.90 -6.77 -0.23
CA ILE A 84 -19.03 -7.01 0.68
C ILE A 84 -18.81 -6.30 2.00
N ASP A 85 -19.89 -5.71 2.54
CA ASP A 85 -19.94 -5.28 3.93
C ASP A 85 -20.22 -6.52 4.79
N TRP A 86 -19.24 -6.96 5.56
CA TRP A 86 -19.35 -8.22 6.29
C TRP A 86 -19.09 -8.07 7.79
N ALA A 87 -20.00 -8.61 8.61
CA ALA A 87 -19.99 -8.48 10.07
C ALA A 87 -19.10 -9.54 10.73
N PHE A 88 -17.81 -9.58 10.39
CA PHE A 88 -16.88 -10.56 10.98
C PHE A 88 -16.01 -10.00 12.11
N LYS A 89 -16.22 -8.75 12.51
CA LYS A 89 -15.40 -8.03 13.50
C LYS A 89 -15.19 -8.82 14.80
N SER A 90 -16.25 -9.46 15.30
CA SER A 90 -16.23 -10.30 16.51
C SER A 90 -15.48 -11.63 16.34
N TYR A 91 -15.22 -12.04 15.10
CA TYR A 91 -14.53 -13.30 14.76
C TYR A 91 -13.11 -13.08 14.23
N PHE A 92 -12.59 -11.85 14.31
CA PHE A 92 -11.24 -11.53 13.88
C PHE A 92 -10.21 -12.33 14.70
N LEU A 93 -9.35 -13.08 14.01
CA LEU A 93 -8.21 -13.75 14.64
C LEU A 93 -6.93 -12.93 14.48
N GLY A 94 -6.78 -12.30 13.32
CA GLY A 94 -5.59 -11.57 12.94
C GLY A 94 -5.54 -11.31 11.44
N ALA A 95 -4.51 -10.61 10.98
CA ALA A 95 -4.25 -10.42 9.57
C ALA A 95 -2.78 -10.45 9.22
N PHE A 96 -2.49 -10.74 7.95
CA PHE A 96 -1.17 -10.61 7.35
C PHE A 96 -1.14 -9.35 6.48
N ARG A 97 -0.26 -8.42 6.82
CA ARG A 97 0.06 -7.29 5.95
C ARG A 97 1.31 -7.61 5.15
N TYR A 98 1.22 -7.57 3.83
CA TYR A 98 2.41 -7.75 3.00
C TYR A 98 3.35 -6.57 3.19
N ARG A 99 4.63 -6.80 3.50
CA ARG A 99 5.60 -5.73 3.78
C ARG A 99 5.84 -4.80 2.61
N LYS A 100 5.71 -5.30 1.38
CA LYS A 100 5.82 -4.47 0.17
C LYS A 100 4.47 -3.91 -0.27
N TRP A 101 3.38 -4.25 0.42
CA TRP A 101 2.14 -3.50 0.29
C TRP A 101 2.38 -2.15 0.95
N ASN A 102 2.54 -1.14 0.10
CA ASN A 102 2.94 0.18 0.51
C ASN A 102 1.77 0.80 1.31
N ASP A 103 1.87 0.78 2.64
CA ASP A 103 1.06 1.62 3.54
C ASP A 103 1.20 3.11 3.22
N ASN A 104 2.27 3.46 2.50
CA ASN A 104 2.41 4.70 1.77
C ASN A 104 1.50 4.61 0.55
N ASN A 105 0.21 4.76 0.78
CA ASN A 105 -0.61 5.46 -0.19
C ASN A 105 0.18 6.74 -0.51
N PRO A 106 0.70 6.91 -1.73
CA PRO A 106 1.40 8.12 -2.04
C PRO A 106 0.49 9.34 -1.94
N SER A 107 -0.82 9.16 -1.71
CA SER A 107 -1.85 10.19 -1.63
C SER A 107 -1.59 11.36 -0.67
N SER A 108 -0.66 11.29 0.29
CA SER A 108 -0.27 12.48 1.07
C SER A 108 0.83 13.31 0.40
N PHE A 109 1.68 12.65 -0.40
CA PHE A 109 2.80 13.29 -1.08
C PHE A 109 2.53 13.57 -2.56
N PHE A 110 1.82 12.70 -3.26
CA PHE A 110 1.41 12.84 -4.64
C PHE A 110 -0.03 13.32 -4.75
N PRO A 111 -0.35 14.04 -5.84
CA PRO A 111 -1.74 14.36 -6.18
C PRO A 111 -2.50 13.09 -6.60
N ALA A 112 -3.81 13.20 -6.82
CA ALA A 112 -4.66 12.07 -7.23
C ALA A 112 -4.16 11.32 -8.48
N LYS A 113 -3.47 12.02 -9.40
CA LYS A 113 -2.86 11.41 -10.60
C LYS A 113 -1.61 10.54 -10.31
N GLY A 114 -1.09 10.56 -9.09
CA GLY A 114 -0.05 9.64 -8.62
C GLY A 114 1.40 10.05 -8.87
N TYR A 115 1.66 11.24 -9.43
CA TYR A 115 3.02 11.76 -9.66
C TYR A 115 3.04 13.29 -9.72
N TRP A 116 4.22 13.89 -9.52
CA TRP A 116 4.50 15.29 -9.85
C TRP A 116 5.19 15.40 -11.20
N GLY A 117 4.77 16.35 -12.03
CA GLY A 117 5.36 16.59 -13.34
C GLY A 117 5.13 18.02 -13.81
N TYR A 118 5.55 18.30 -15.05
CA TYR A 118 5.51 19.66 -15.61
C TYR A 118 4.15 20.34 -15.43
N GLY A 119 4.16 21.57 -14.92
CA GLY A 119 2.94 22.35 -14.73
C GLY A 119 2.33 22.26 -13.33
N ASP A 120 2.71 21.26 -12.53
CA ASP A 120 2.18 21.12 -11.18
C ASP A 120 2.74 22.18 -10.22
N THR A 121 1.94 22.57 -9.22
CA THR A 121 2.35 23.45 -8.13
C THR A 121 1.98 22.84 -6.78
N SER A 122 2.95 22.72 -5.86
CA SER A 122 2.75 22.13 -4.53
C SER A 122 3.93 22.45 -3.60
N SER A 123 3.68 22.51 -2.29
CA SER A 123 4.76 22.59 -1.29
C SER A 123 5.68 21.37 -1.33
N GLN A 124 5.17 20.20 -1.76
CA GLN A 124 5.97 18.98 -1.94
C GLN A 124 6.97 19.13 -3.09
N ILE A 125 6.61 19.84 -4.16
CA ILE A 125 7.54 20.18 -5.24
C ILE A 125 8.63 21.12 -4.74
N GLY A 126 8.30 22.03 -3.82
CA GLY A 126 9.28 22.85 -3.10
C GLY A 126 10.33 22.03 -2.38
N LYS A 127 9.91 20.96 -1.69
CA LYS A 127 10.84 20.03 -1.02
C LYS A 127 11.70 19.28 -2.02
N ILE A 128 11.12 18.76 -3.11
CA ILE A 128 11.85 18.06 -4.18
C ILE A 128 12.90 19.00 -4.77
N SER A 129 12.51 20.21 -5.20
CA SER A 129 13.42 21.14 -5.86
C SER A 129 14.56 21.60 -4.96
N ALA A 130 14.28 21.87 -3.68
CA ALA A 130 15.28 22.19 -2.68
C ALA A 130 16.28 21.04 -2.46
N PHE A 131 15.77 19.81 -2.35
CA PHE A 131 16.62 18.63 -2.22
C PHE A 131 17.48 18.42 -3.46
N MET A 132 16.90 18.49 -4.66
CA MET A 132 17.63 18.36 -5.92
C MET A 132 18.76 19.39 -6.03
N TYR A 133 18.47 20.66 -5.70
CA TYR A 133 19.47 21.73 -5.75
C TYR A 133 20.61 21.51 -4.75
N LYS A 134 20.28 21.04 -3.55
CA LYS A 134 21.25 20.79 -2.48
C LYS A 134 22.12 19.56 -2.76
N THR A 135 21.50 18.46 -3.15
CA THR A 135 22.14 17.14 -3.24
C THR A 135 22.76 16.90 -4.61
N PHE A 136 22.20 17.49 -5.67
CA PHE A 136 22.65 17.31 -7.05
C PHE A 136 22.91 18.66 -7.77
N PRO A 137 23.78 19.52 -7.22
CA PRO A 137 24.03 20.85 -7.78
C PRO A 137 24.68 20.81 -9.17
N SER A 138 25.35 19.72 -9.56
CA SER A 138 25.99 19.58 -10.87
C SER A 138 25.02 19.60 -12.04
N TYR A 139 23.74 19.26 -11.82
CA TYR A 139 22.69 19.27 -12.84
C TYR A 139 21.36 19.85 -12.35
N THR A 140 21.36 20.52 -11.19
CA THR A 140 20.22 21.25 -10.66
C THR A 140 20.55 22.71 -10.45
N LYS A 141 20.01 23.56 -11.32
CA LYS A 141 20.25 25.01 -11.29
C LYS A 141 19.38 25.65 -10.21
N LYS A 142 19.81 26.79 -9.66
CA LYS A 142 19.02 27.60 -8.70
C LYS A 142 17.63 27.95 -9.24
N ALA A 143 17.49 28.12 -10.56
CA ALA A 143 16.22 28.38 -11.25
C ALA A 143 15.24 27.18 -11.27
N ALA A 144 15.61 26.02 -10.71
CA ALA A 144 14.70 24.91 -10.47
C ALA A 144 13.98 25.00 -9.12
N LEU A 145 14.46 25.84 -8.20
CA LEU A 145 13.90 26.01 -6.86
C LEU A 145 12.49 26.61 -6.90
N GLY A 146 11.65 26.15 -5.97
CA GLY A 146 10.31 26.66 -5.75
C GLY A 146 9.25 25.57 -5.81
N ASN A 147 7.99 25.99 -5.66
CA ASN A 147 6.85 25.09 -5.57
C ASN A 147 6.27 24.70 -6.94
N TYR A 148 6.79 25.24 -8.04
CA TYR A 148 6.32 24.98 -9.40
C TYR A 148 7.26 24.01 -10.13
N PHE A 149 6.70 22.95 -10.71
CA PHE A 149 7.44 21.97 -11.48
C PHE A 149 7.68 22.49 -12.92
N GLY A 150 8.62 23.42 -13.06
CA GLY A 150 8.96 24.03 -14.34
C GLY A 150 9.98 23.24 -15.15
N LYS A 151 10.35 23.80 -16.32
CA LYS A 151 11.31 23.19 -17.26
C LYS A 151 12.67 22.84 -16.63
N ASN A 152 13.15 23.67 -15.71
CA ASN A 152 14.44 23.47 -15.04
C ASN A 152 14.40 22.25 -14.11
N LEU A 153 13.35 22.15 -13.29
CA LEU A 153 13.19 21.00 -12.39
C LEU A 153 12.95 19.71 -13.18
N LYS A 154 12.14 19.75 -14.24
CA LYS A 154 11.96 18.60 -15.14
C LYS A 154 13.28 18.12 -15.71
N ALA A 155 14.11 19.02 -16.24
CA ALA A 155 15.43 18.65 -16.76
C ALA A 155 16.32 17.99 -15.69
N SER A 156 16.31 18.52 -14.45
CA SER A 156 17.06 17.94 -13.34
C SER A 156 16.55 16.54 -12.94
N ILE A 157 15.23 16.33 -12.91
CA ILE A 157 14.64 15.02 -12.63
C ILE A 157 14.94 14.02 -13.75
N THR A 158 14.82 14.43 -15.02
CA THR A 158 15.18 13.58 -16.16
C THR A 158 16.65 13.14 -16.08
N GLU A 159 17.56 14.05 -15.72
CA GLU A 159 18.98 13.72 -15.57
C GLU A 159 19.25 12.79 -14.38
N PHE A 160 18.56 13.02 -13.25
CA PHE A 160 18.61 12.11 -12.10
C PHE A 160 18.17 10.69 -12.47
N GLN A 161 17.05 10.55 -13.17
CA GLN A 161 16.52 9.26 -13.62
C GLN A 161 17.51 8.53 -14.53
N LYS A 162 18.10 9.22 -15.52
CA LYS A 162 19.15 8.64 -16.37
C LYS A 162 20.34 8.12 -15.57
N ARG A 163 20.82 8.92 -14.61
CA ARG A 163 22.00 8.58 -13.77
C ARG A 163 21.74 7.44 -12.80
N THR A 164 20.48 7.18 -12.47
CA THR A 164 20.04 6.12 -11.56
C THR A 164 19.49 4.88 -12.28
N GLY A 165 19.50 4.88 -13.62
CA GLY A 165 19.01 3.77 -14.43
C GLY A 165 17.49 3.62 -14.46
N LEU A 166 16.76 4.66 -14.10
CA LEU A 166 15.30 4.72 -14.20
C LEU A 166 14.87 5.15 -15.61
N GLU A 167 13.61 4.90 -15.94
CA GLU A 167 12.98 5.53 -17.11
C GLU A 167 12.99 7.04 -16.96
N ALA A 168 13.52 7.75 -17.96
CA ALA A 168 13.81 9.18 -17.90
C ALA A 168 12.62 10.04 -18.39
N ASP A 169 11.44 9.83 -17.81
CA ASP A 169 10.19 10.52 -18.18
C ASP A 169 10.11 11.98 -17.66
N GLY A 170 10.99 12.36 -16.74
CA GLY A 170 11.05 13.67 -16.10
C GLY A 170 9.97 13.91 -15.04
N ASN A 171 9.27 12.86 -14.61
CA ASN A 171 8.25 12.92 -13.57
C ASN A 171 8.77 12.32 -12.24
N VAL A 172 8.22 12.82 -11.14
CA VAL A 172 8.45 12.23 -9.82
C VAL A 172 7.23 11.40 -9.43
N GLY A 173 7.24 10.13 -9.85
CA GLY A 173 6.32 9.09 -9.39
C GLY A 173 6.90 8.27 -8.23
N PRO A 174 6.20 7.21 -7.76
CA PRO A 174 6.62 6.40 -6.61
C PRO A 174 8.02 5.80 -6.74
N ILE A 175 8.41 5.40 -7.96
CA ILE A 175 9.73 4.81 -8.23
C ILE A 175 10.82 5.89 -8.10
N THR A 176 10.66 7.03 -8.77
CA THR A 176 11.59 8.17 -8.67
C THR A 176 11.72 8.67 -7.23
N LEU A 177 10.61 8.77 -6.50
CA LEU A 177 10.60 9.19 -5.10
C LEU A 177 11.39 8.24 -4.21
N LYS A 178 11.14 6.93 -4.33
CA LYS A 178 11.88 5.91 -3.58
C LYS A 178 13.37 5.94 -3.89
N GLU A 179 13.75 6.29 -5.12
CA GLU A 179 15.15 6.48 -5.46
C GLU A 179 15.73 7.71 -4.77
N LEU A 180 15.03 8.86 -4.78
CA LEU A 180 15.46 10.07 -4.06
C LEU A 180 15.64 9.82 -2.55
N GLU A 181 14.79 9.01 -1.93
CA GLU A 181 14.89 8.63 -0.51
C GLU A 181 16.21 7.92 -0.18
N LYS A 182 16.76 7.11 -1.11
CA LYS A 182 18.07 6.47 -0.93
C LYS A 182 19.21 7.50 -0.84
N TYR A 183 19.02 8.67 -1.44
CA TYR A 183 19.95 9.81 -1.36
C TYR A 183 19.62 10.76 -0.20
N GLY A 184 18.67 10.40 0.67
CA GLY A 184 18.34 11.14 1.88
C GLY A 184 17.19 12.14 1.74
N PHE A 185 16.40 12.07 0.65
CA PHE A 185 15.17 12.85 0.57
C PHE A 185 14.18 12.43 1.66
N LYS A 186 13.56 13.42 2.31
CA LYS A 186 12.52 13.24 3.34
C LYS A 186 11.48 14.33 3.16
N TYR A 187 10.20 13.99 3.36
CA TYR A 187 9.07 14.90 3.13
C TYR A 187 8.00 14.81 4.22
#